data_AF-A0AAV5B491-F1
#
_entry.id   AF-A0AAV5B491-F1
#
_cell.length_a   1.000
_cell.length_b   1.000
_cell.length_c   1.000
_cell.angle_alpha   90.00
_cell.angle_beta   90.00
_cell.angle_gamma   90.00
#
_symmetry.space_group_name_H-M   'P 1'
#
loop_
_entity.id
_entity.type
_entity.pdbx_description
1 polymer ?
#
loop_
_entity_poly.entity_id
_entity_poly.type
_entity_poly.pdbx_seq_one_letter_code
_entity_poly.pdbx_strand_id
1 'polypeptide(L)'
;MSRGTEAPEVAVELVPASLEANLDSLEAYVTGAVEELSAEGLDCTDPDNYRWAKGARAQLNRMAKAVSQERNRVKRDYMRPFKAFEDRCKAIERKATDAAKRLGEPIAEADEAWRARRTAELEAFYAEGAELLAPVVPLPRLMDGERWLRRSCSLPKAQEEMAAKVARVADGWEALKAAGLGDALPDAERAYFETLDVAAAIAAGRDAADAKARIAEMAAAVAPEPLPEPGPVPEPEQAPEPATAPATWRPGPEDYARMAGEPAPAPGEPRGDWHLTVTGATRSEVLALVEAMRAMGLHGSIRREGAAS
;
A
#
# COMPACT_ATOMS: atom_id res chain seq x y z
N MET A 1 28.98 9.72 -15.69
CA MET A 1 29.29 10.91 -14.88
C MET A 1 29.26 10.50 -13.42
N SER A 2 30.44 10.38 -12.78
CA SER A 2 30.55 10.00 -11.37
C SER A 2 30.22 11.21 -10.51
N ARG A 3 29.04 11.22 -9.87
CA ARG A 3 28.72 12.21 -8.81
C ARG A 3 29.11 11.61 -7.45
N GLY A 4 30.39 11.31 -7.29
CA GLY A 4 30.96 10.95 -6.00
C GLY A 4 31.40 12.22 -5.29
N THR A 5 30.46 12.93 -4.65
CA THR A 5 30.85 13.93 -3.66
C THR A 5 31.02 13.16 -2.36
N GLU A 6 32.27 12.82 -2.05
CA GLU A 6 32.65 12.19 -0.79
C GLU A 6 32.15 13.09 0.36
N ALA A 7 31.28 12.56 1.21
CA ALA A 7 30.69 13.34 2.29
C ALA A 7 31.78 13.69 3.31
N PRO A 8 31.95 14.96 3.70
CA PRO A 8 32.97 15.33 4.68
C PRO A 8 32.66 14.69 6.03
N GLU A 9 33.68 14.09 6.65
CA GLU A 9 33.61 13.52 8.00
C GLU A 9 33.44 14.65 9.03
N VAL A 10 32.46 14.51 9.93
CA VAL A 10 32.16 15.52 10.95
C VAL A 10 33.19 15.41 12.07
N ALA A 11 34.25 16.22 12.02
CA ALA A 11 35.22 16.37 13.10
C ALA A 11 34.81 17.53 14.03
N VAL A 12 34.52 17.23 15.30
CA VAL A 12 34.23 18.23 16.34
C VAL A 12 35.23 18.04 17.48
N GLU A 13 36.20 18.96 17.57
CA GLU A 13 37.18 18.99 18.66
C GLU A 13 36.61 19.76 19.86
N LEU A 14 36.47 19.08 21.00
CA LEU A 14 35.99 19.66 22.25
C LEU A 14 37.18 20.23 23.05
N VAL A 15 37.33 21.55 23.08
CA VAL A 15 38.26 22.23 24.00
C VAL A 15 37.45 22.75 25.21
N PRO A 16 37.49 22.08 26.38
CA PRO A 16 36.78 22.56 27.55
C PRO A 16 37.39 23.88 28.05
N ALA A 17 36.56 24.92 28.20
CA ALA A 17 36.99 26.16 28.84
C ALA A 17 37.25 25.90 30.34
N SER A 18 38.50 26.08 30.79
CA SER A 18 38.84 26.09 32.22
C SER A 18 38.14 27.28 32.90
N LEU A 19 37.44 27.03 34.02
CA LEU A 19 36.81 28.06 34.83
C LEU A 19 37.64 28.28 36.10
N GLU A 20 38.47 29.32 36.09
CA GLU A 20 39.18 29.76 37.30
C GLU A 20 38.27 30.70 38.10
N ALA A 21 37.97 30.35 39.35
CA ALA A 21 37.08 31.11 40.21
C ALA A 21 37.58 31.09 41.66
N ASN A 22 37.29 32.16 42.42
CA ASN A 22 37.67 32.32 43.83
C ASN A 22 36.76 31.54 44.80
N LEU A 23 36.30 30.35 44.41
CA LEU A 23 35.33 29.57 45.15
C LEU A 23 35.87 29.19 46.54
N ASP A 24 37.14 28.81 46.63
CA ASP A 24 37.80 28.44 47.90
C ASP A 24 37.80 29.61 48.90
N SER A 25 38.02 30.84 48.42
CA SER A 25 38.00 32.03 49.28
C SER A 25 36.57 32.37 49.74
N LEU A 26 35.57 32.15 48.90
CA LEU A 26 34.17 32.37 49.25
C LEU A 26 33.66 31.32 50.24
N GLU A 27 34.08 30.06 50.07
CA GLU A 27 33.77 28.97 50.99
C GLU A 27 34.40 29.22 52.37
N ALA A 28 35.68 29.59 52.43
CA ALA A 28 36.35 29.94 53.69
C ALA A 28 35.65 31.09 54.45
N TYR A 29 35.19 32.13 53.74
CA TYR A 29 34.45 33.22 54.36
C TYR A 29 33.07 32.78 54.90
N VAL A 30 32.33 31.98 54.12
CA VAL A 30 31.01 31.49 54.56
C VAL A 30 31.16 30.55 55.75
N THR A 31 32.14 29.65 55.73
CA THR A 31 32.43 28.74 56.84
C THR A 31 32.81 29.52 58.10
N GLY A 32 33.73 30.49 57.99
CA GLY A 32 34.10 31.34 59.13
C GLY A 32 32.93 32.16 59.68
N ALA A 33 32.08 32.72 58.82
CA ALA A 33 30.87 33.43 59.26
C ALA A 33 29.85 32.50 59.94
N VAL A 34 29.71 31.25 59.48
CA VAL A 34 28.84 30.24 60.10
C VAL A 34 29.42 29.80 61.45
N GLU A 35 30.73 29.62 61.55
CA GLU A 35 31.42 29.29 62.81
C GLU A 35 31.32 30.43 63.82
N GLU A 36 31.50 31.69 63.42
CA GLU A 36 31.31 32.87 64.28
C GLU A 36 29.86 33.00 64.77
N LEU A 37 28.88 32.61 63.94
CA LEU A 37 27.47 32.57 64.29
C LEU A 37 27.08 31.35 65.15
N SER A 38 27.85 30.25 65.07
CA SER A 38 27.57 28.98 65.77
C SER A 38 28.40 28.80 67.04
N ALA A 39 29.47 29.58 67.21
CA ALA A 39 30.26 29.63 68.42
C ALA A 39 29.36 30.07 69.58
N GLU A 40 29.40 29.28 70.65
CA GLU A 40 28.48 29.30 71.77
C GLU A 40 28.19 30.73 72.27
N GLY A 41 26.92 31.16 72.13
CA GLY A 41 26.37 32.26 72.92
C GLY A 41 26.05 33.57 72.20
N LEU A 42 25.63 33.57 70.93
CA LEU A 42 25.00 34.77 70.36
C LEU A 42 23.61 35.00 70.99
N ASP A 43 23.59 35.68 72.13
CA ASP A 43 22.36 36.09 72.80
C ASP A 43 21.67 37.21 72.01
N CYS A 44 20.72 36.83 71.16
CA CYS A 44 19.91 37.75 70.38
C CYS A 44 18.85 38.51 71.20
N THR A 45 18.81 38.34 72.53
CA THR A 45 18.03 39.21 73.41
C THR A 45 18.75 40.53 73.71
N ASP A 46 20.07 40.57 73.54
CA ASP A 46 20.84 41.82 73.50
C ASP A 46 20.56 42.59 72.18
N PRO A 47 20.19 43.88 72.25
CA PRO A 47 19.83 44.66 71.07
C PRO A 47 20.93 44.81 70.01
N ASP A 48 22.20 44.82 70.42
CA ASP A 48 23.33 45.01 69.51
C ASP A 48 23.69 43.69 68.82
N ASN A 49 23.69 42.57 69.56
CA ASN A 49 23.82 41.22 68.99
C ASN A 49 22.69 40.92 67.99
N TYR A 50 21.45 41.28 68.31
CA TYR A 50 20.31 41.12 67.41
C TYR A 50 20.49 41.89 66.08
N ARG A 51 20.96 43.14 66.17
CA ARG A 51 21.20 43.98 64.98
C ARG A 51 22.32 43.42 64.12
N TRP A 52 23.41 42.98 64.74
CA TRP A 52 24.52 42.33 64.04
C TRP A 52 24.07 41.03 63.36
N ALA A 53 23.35 40.15 64.05
CA ALA A 53 22.87 38.87 63.50
C ALA A 53 21.98 39.07 62.27
N LYS A 54 21.07 40.06 62.34
CA LYS A 54 20.20 40.43 61.22
C LYS A 54 21.02 40.96 60.02
N GLY A 55 22.07 41.72 60.29
CA GLY A 55 23.02 42.21 59.29
C GLY A 55 23.79 41.07 58.61
N ALA A 56 24.38 40.18 59.41
CA ALA A 56 25.12 39.00 58.95
C ALA A 56 24.24 38.08 58.10
N ARG A 57 23.01 37.76 58.54
CA ARG A 57 22.04 36.98 57.75
C ARG A 57 21.71 37.65 56.42
N ALA A 58 21.50 38.98 56.41
CA ALA A 58 21.23 39.71 55.18
C ALA A 58 22.44 39.68 54.22
N GLN A 59 23.66 39.77 54.75
CA GLN A 59 24.89 39.68 53.98
C GLN A 59 25.09 38.29 53.38
N LEU A 60 24.94 37.22 54.17
CA LEU A 60 25.01 35.83 53.69
C LEU A 60 23.98 35.55 52.59
N ASN A 61 22.74 36.01 52.76
CA ASN A 61 21.71 35.89 51.73
C ASN A 61 22.05 36.65 50.45
N ARG A 62 22.65 37.85 50.56
CA ARG A 62 23.13 38.62 49.39
C ARG A 62 24.25 37.87 48.67
N MET A 63 25.20 37.30 49.41
CA MET A 63 26.30 36.52 48.86
C MET A 63 25.81 35.25 48.16
N ALA A 64 24.93 34.47 48.79
CA ALA A 64 24.32 33.29 48.18
C ALA A 64 23.58 33.64 46.88
N LYS A 65 22.86 34.77 46.86
CA LYS A 65 22.20 35.27 45.65
C LYS A 65 23.21 35.65 44.56
N ALA A 66 24.30 36.35 44.91
CA ALA A 66 25.34 36.74 43.96
C ALA A 66 26.04 35.50 43.34
N VAL A 67 26.39 34.50 44.15
CA VAL A 67 26.97 33.22 43.69
C VAL A 67 26.01 32.51 42.73
N SER A 68 24.71 32.44 43.07
CA SER A 68 23.71 31.83 42.20
C SER A 68 23.55 32.57 40.87
N GLN A 69 23.56 33.91 40.90
CA GLN A 69 23.46 34.75 39.71
C GLN A 69 24.66 34.55 38.78
N GLU A 70 25.88 34.52 39.33
CA GLU A 70 27.08 34.30 38.52
C GLU A 70 27.16 32.87 37.98
N ARG A 71 26.81 31.86 38.79
CA ARG A 71 26.66 30.48 38.30
C ARG A 71 25.70 30.41 37.10
N ASN A 72 24.54 31.07 37.19
CA ASN A 72 23.56 31.06 36.12
C ASN A 72 24.02 31.86 34.89
N ARG A 73 24.80 32.94 35.08
CA ARG A 73 25.43 33.70 33.99
C ARG A 73 26.47 32.86 33.28
N VAL A 74 27.41 32.26 34.00
CA VAL A 74 28.45 31.37 33.45
C VAL A 74 27.82 30.19 32.72
N LYS A 75 26.81 29.53 33.30
CA LYS A 75 26.05 28.47 32.62
C LYS A 75 25.47 28.94 31.29
N ARG A 76 24.85 30.13 31.26
CA ARG A 76 24.27 30.69 30.03
C ARG A 76 25.34 31.05 28.99
N ASP A 77 26.46 31.60 29.42
CA ASP A 77 27.56 31.97 28.54
C ASP A 77 28.24 30.73 27.95
N TYR A 78 28.42 29.66 28.75
CA TYR A 78 28.95 28.37 28.30
C TYR A 78 27.97 27.60 27.40
N MET A 79 26.68 27.60 27.72
CA MET A 79 25.67 26.91 26.90
C MET A 79 25.32 27.65 25.61
N ARG A 80 25.65 28.95 25.49
CA ARG A 80 25.39 29.73 24.28
C ARG A 80 26.13 29.19 23.04
N PRO A 81 27.46 28.99 23.04
CA PRO A 81 28.17 28.41 21.91
C PRO A 81 27.72 26.97 21.65
N PHE A 82 27.45 26.18 22.69
CA PHE A 82 26.92 24.82 22.52
C PHE A 82 25.57 24.82 21.79
N LYS A 83 24.63 25.67 22.22
CA LYS A 83 23.32 25.78 21.57
C LYS A 83 23.45 26.25 20.12
N ALA A 84 24.32 27.22 19.86
CA ALA A 84 24.59 27.68 18.49
C ALA A 84 25.17 26.57 17.60
N PHE A 85 26.06 25.73 18.15
CA PHE A 85 26.57 24.54 17.47
C PHE A 85 25.45 23.51 17.22
N GLU A 86 24.66 23.17 18.25
CA GLU A 86 23.54 22.24 18.16
C GLU A 86 22.51 22.69 17.10
N ASP A 87 22.15 23.97 17.09
CA ASP A 87 21.24 24.56 16.11
C ASP A 87 21.81 24.45 14.68
N ARG A 88 23.13 24.62 14.50
CA ARG A 88 23.80 24.41 13.20
C ARG A 88 23.78 22.94 12.76
N CYS A 89 24.04 22.00 13.67
CA CYS A 89 23.96 20.56 13.38
C CYS A 89 22.54 20.18 12.93
N LYS A 90 21.51 20.59 13.70
CA LYS A 90 20.10 20.37 13.34
C LYS A 90 19.71 21.00 12.01
N ALA A 91 20.26 22.18 11.68
CA ALA A 91 20.02 22.81 10.39
C ALA A 91 20.65 22.00 9.23
N ILE A 92 21.81 21.39 9.43
CA ILE A 92 22.46 20.51 8.45
C ILE A 92 21.67 19.21 8.29
N GLU A 93 21.27 18.57 9.40
CA GLU A 93 20.42 17.36 9.39
C GLU A 93 19.14 17.60 8.60
N ARG A 94 18.42 18.70 8.87
CA ARG A 94 17.21 19.08 8.14
C ARG A 94 17.46 19.23 6.64
N LYS A 95 18.53 19.93 6.25
CA LYS A 95 18.90 20.07 4.82
C LYS A 95 19.16 18.72 4.17
N ALA A 96 19.83 17.80 4.86
CA ALA A 96 20.10 16.45 4.35
C ALA A 96 18.81 15.64 4.18
N THR A 97 17.93 15.64 5.18
CA THR A 97 16.62 14.95 5.12
C THR A 97 15.73 15.54 4.02
N ASP A 98 15.66 16.87 3.90
CA ASP A 98 14.88 17.54 2.84
C ASP A 98 15.43 17.20 1.45
N ALA A 99 16.76 17.20 1.28
CA ALA A 99 17.39 16.80 0.03
C ALA A 99 17.09 15.33 -0.33
N ALA A 100 17.18 14.42 0.64
CA ALA A 100 16.81 13.01 0.44
C ALA A 100 15.33 12.86 0.05
N LYS A 101 14.42 13.58 0.71
CA LYS A 101 12.99 13.57 0.38
C LYS A 101 12.72 14.06 -1.05
N ARG A 102 13.40 15.13 -1.48
CA ARG A 102 13.29 15.67 -2.85
C ARG A 102 13.78 14.70 -3.93
N LEU A 103 14.72 13.82 -3.59
CA LEU A 103 15.18 12.78 -4.52
C LEU A 103 14.20 11.61 -4.63
N GLY A 104 13.28 11.45 -3.67
CA GLY A 104 12.34 10.33 -3.64
C GLY A 104 11.42 10.27 -4.87
N GLU A 105 10.82 11.40 -5.26
CA GLU A 105 9.89 11.46 -6.40
C GLU A 105 10.58 11.16 -7.75
N PRO A 106 11.70 11.81 -8.12
CA PRO A 106 12.42 11.46 -9.34
C PRO A 106 12.92 10.01 -9.39
N ILE A 107 13.28 9.43 -8.24
CA ILE A 107 13.69 8.01 -8.17
C ILE A 107 12.48 7.11 -8.42
N ALA A 108 11.34 7.40 -7.82
CA ALA A 108 10.11 6.65 -8.01
C ALA A 108 9.65 6.71 -9.48
N GLU A 109 9.63 7.89 -10.08
CA GLU A 109 9.28 8.08 -11.50
C GLU A 109 10.24 7.31 -12.42
N ALA A 110 11.55 7.38 -12.15
CA ALA A 110 12.53 6.63 -12.92
C ALA A 110 12.37 5.11 -12.77
N ASP A 111 12.00 4.63 -11.58
CA ASP A 111 11.75 3.21 -11.33
C ASP A 111 10.44 2.72 -11.97
N GLU A 112 9.39 3.54 -11.98
CA GLU A 112 8.15 3.25 -12.71
C GLU A 112 8.38 3.24 -14.22
N ALA A 113 9.07 4.24 -14.77
CA ALA A 113 9.42 4.29 -16.18
C ALA A 113 10.28 3.08 -16.60
N TRP A 114 11.23 2.68 -15.74
CA TRP A 114 12.03 1.49 -15.96
C TRP A 114 11.18 0.21 -15.95
N ARG A 115 10.25 0.08 -15.00
CA ARG A 115 9.32 -1.07 -14.92
C ARG A 115 8.41 -1.12 -16.14
N ALA A 116 7.80 0.00 -16.53
CA ALA A 116 6.92 0.07 -17.70
C ALA A 116 7.65 -0.32 -18.98
N ARG A 117 8.86 0.21 -19.19
CA ARG A 117 9.71 -0.19 -20.31
C ARG A 117 10.05 -1.68 -20.27
N ARG A 118 10.41 -2.20 -19.08
CA ARG A 118 10.75 -3.61 -18.92
C ARG A 118 9.55 -4.52 -19.20
N THR A 119 8.35 -4.13 -18.76
CA THR A 119 7.11 -4.83 -19.08
C THR A 119 6.86 -4.84 -20.58
N ALA A 120 6.97 -3.69 -21.26
CA ALA A 120 6.80 -3.62 -22.71
C ALA A 120 7.82 -4.48 -23.49
N GLU A 121 9.09 -4.50 -23.06
CA GLU A 121 10.13 -5.35 -23.67
C GLU A 121 9.80 -6.86 -23.50
N LEU A 122 9.24 -7.24 -22.35
CA LEU A 122 8.84 -8.62 -22.07
C LEU A 122 7.54 -9.00 -22.80
N GLU A 123 6.57 -8.10 -22.90
CA GLU A 123 5.33 -8.27 -23.67
C GLU A 123 5.63 -8.44 -25.16
N ALA A 124 6.51 -7.61 -25.73
CA ALA A 124 6.94 -7.73 -27.12
C ALA A 124 7.62 -9.08 -27.37
N PHE A 125 8.57 -9.47 -26.50
CA PHE A 125 9.25 -10.77 -26.62
C PHE A 125 8.26 -11.94 -26.51
N TYR A 126 7.27 -11.84 -25.63
CA TYR A 126 6.24 -12.88 -25.49
C TYR A 126 5.33 -12.95 -26.71
N ALA A 127 4.87 -11.81 -27.22
CA ALA A 127 4.01 -11.75 -28.41
C ALA A 127 4.73 -12.30 -29.65
N GLU A 128 6.01 -11.97 -29.84
CA GLU A 128 6.82 -12.46 -30.96
C GLU A 128 7.16 -13.95 -30.82
N GLY A 129 7.52 -14.40 -29.62
CA GLY A 129 7.95 -15.78 -29.38
C GLY A 129 6.81 -16.79 -29.20
N ALA A 130 5.61 -16.32 -28.83
CA ALA A 130 4.47 -17.17 -28.47
C ALA A 130 3.15 -16.62 -29.03
N GLU A 131 3.14 -16.18 -30.29
CA GLU A 131 2.02 -15.54 -30.97
C GLU A 131 0.67 -16.29 -30.82
N LEU A 132 0.69 -17.62 -30.90
CA LEU A 132 -0.52 -18.45 -30.75
C LEU A 132 -0.97 -18.61 -29.28
N LEU A 133 -0.04 -18.52 -28.33
CA LEU A 133 -0.32 -18.68 -26.91
C LEU A 133 -0.76 -17.37 -26.26
N ALA A 134 -0.26 -16.22 -26.75
CA ALA A 134 -0.51 -14.92 -26.16
C ALA A 134 -2.00 -14.52 -26.04
N PRO A 135 -2.90 -14.87 -26.98
CA PRO A 135 -4.33 -14.59 -26.85
C PRO A 135 -5.04 -15.41 -25.76
N VAL A 136 -4.54 -16.60 -25.44
CA VAL A 136 -5.16 -17.54 -24.48
C VAL A 136 -4.51 -17.51 -23.10
N VAL A 137 -3.22 -17.17 -23.02
CA VAL A 137 -2.48 -17.03 -21.76
C VAL A 137 -1.82 -15.64 -21.72
N PRO A 138 -2.37 -14.69 -20.94
CA PRO A 138 -1.77 -13.37 -20.85
C PRO A 138 -0.44 -13.43 -20.08
N LEU A 139 0.53 -12.59 -20.47
CA LEU A 139 1.88 -12.57 -19.86
C LEU A 139 1.88 -12.54 -18.32
N PRO A 140 1.04 -11.73 -17.62
CA PRO A 140 1.00 -11.72 -16.15
C PRO A 140 0.75 -13.09 -15.51
N ARG A 141 0.16 -14.04 -16.24
CA ARG A 141 -0.06 -15.43 -15.79
C ARG A 141 1.23 -16.26 -15.78
N LEU A 142 2.14 -15.97 -16.71
CA LEU A 142 3.45 -16.64 -16.81
C LEU A 142 4.49 -16.02 -15.86
N MET A 143 4.32 -14.76 -15.47
CA MET A 143 5.26 -14.07 -14.60
C MET A 143 5.15 -14.55 -13.14
N ASP A 144 6.28 -14.84 -12.49
CA ASP A 144 6.33 -15.06 -11.03
C ASP A 144 6.37 -13.72 -10.28
N GLY A 145 5.26 -12.97 -10.40
CA GLY A 145 5.12 -11.63 -9.83
C GLY A 145 6.13 -10.63 -10.40
N GLU A 146 6.62 -9.73 -9.54
CA GLU A 146 7.45 -8.59 -9.96
C GLU A 146 8.94 -8.92 -10.16
N ARG A 147 9.37 -10.18 -10.01
CA ARG A 147 10.81 -10.52 -10.01
C ARG A 147 11.52 -10.08 -11.30
N TRP A 148 10.90 -10.31 -12.45
CA TRP A 148 11.45 -9.91 -13.76
C TRP A 148 11.42 -8.38 -13.98
N LEU A 149 10.60 -7.68 -13.19
CA LEU A 149 10.48 -6.21 -13.16
C LEU A 149 11.37 -5.58 -12.08
N ARG A 150 12.32 -6.31 -11.51
CA ARG A 150 13.32 -5.75 -10.58
C ARG A 150 14.64 -5.51 -11.32
N ARG A 151 15.32 -4.41 -10.97
CA ARG A 151 16.65 -4.06 -11.53
C ARG A 151 17.71 -5.14 -11.33
N SER A 152 17.57 -5.98 -10.30
CA SER A 152 18.46 -7.12 -10.02
C SER A 152 18.31 -8.26 -11.04
N CYS A 153 17.22 -8.31 -11.79
CA CYS A 153 17.00 -9.28 -12.85
C CYS A 153 17.38 -8.67 -14.20
N SER A 154 18.34 -9.29 -14.89
CA SER A 154 18.70 -8.88 -16.25
C SER A 154 17.61 -9.26 -17.25
N LEU A 155 17.40 -8.43 -18.27
CA LEU A 155 16.39 -8.70 -19.31
C LEU A 155 16.62 -10.05 -20.01
N PRO A 156 17.86 -10.43 -20.40
CA PRO A 156 18.09 -11.72 -21.04
C PRO A 156 17.71 -12.90 -20.15
N LYS A 157 17.97 -12.81 -18.84
CA LYS A 157 17.58 -13.85 -17.89
C LYS A 157 16.07 -13.97 -17.74
N ALA A 158 15.36 -12.84 -17.72
CA ALA A 158 13.90 -12.83 -17.71
C ALA A 158 13.32 -13.44 -18.99
N GLN A 159 13.90 -13.12 -20.16
CA GLN A 159 13.50 -13.69 -21.45
C GLN A 159 13.76 -15.21 -21.52
N GLU A 160 14.91 -15.67 -21.04
CA GLU A 160 15.25 -17.10 -20.96
C GLU A 160 14.29 -17.87 -20.04
N GLU A 161 14.04 -17.35 -18.83
CA GLU A 161 13.08 -17.94 -17.89
C GLU A 161 11.66 -17.94 -18.47
N MET A 162 11.28 -16.90 -19.21
CA MET A 162 9.99 -16.84 -19.91
C MET A 162 9.90 -17.89 -21.00
N ALA A 163 10.91 -18.01 -21.87
CA ALA A 163 10.93 -19.02 -22.93
C ALA A 163 10.83 -20.44 -22.35
N ALA A 164 11.53 -20.71 -21.25
CA ALA A 164 11.43 -21.98 -20.54
C ALA A 164 10.02 -22.26 -19.99
N LYS A 165 9.30 -21.23 -19.52
CA LYS A 165 7.91 -21.38 -19.11
C LYS A 165 6.97 -21.62 -20.28
N VAL A 166 7.14 -20.91 -21.39
CA VAL A 166 6.36 -21.13 -22.62
C VAL A 166 6.54 -22.57 -23.12
N ALA A 167 7.76 -23.09 -23.13
CA ALA A 167 8.04 -24.47 -23.49
C ALA A 167 7.30 -25.46 -22.57
N ARG A 168 7.30 -25.24 -21.25
CA ARG A 168 6.54 -26.07 -20.30
C ARG A 168 5.04 -26.04 -20.54
N VAL A 169 4.50 -24.89 -20.96
CA VAL A 169 3.07 -24.78 -21.30
C VAL A 169 2.76 -25.58 -22.57
N ALA A 170 3.64 -25.52 -23.58
CA ALA A 170 3.50 -26.34 -24.77
C ALA A 170 3.55 -27.84 -24.45
N ASP A 171 4.54 -28.26 -23.63
CA ASP A 171 4.68 -29.66 -23.20
C ASP A 171 3.45 -30.14 -22.41
N GLY A 172 2.91 -29.29 -21.52
CA GLY A 172 1.71 -29.60 -20.75
C GLY A 172 0.46 -29.71 -21.62
N TRP A 173 0.34 -28.89 -22.67
CA TRP A 173 -0.74 -28.99 -23.64
C TRP A 173 -0.65 -30.28 -24.48
N GLU A 174 0.54 -30.69 -24.90
CA GLU A 174 0.74 -32.00 -25.55
C GLU A 174 0.37 -33.17 -24.62
N ALA A 175 0.75 -33.09 -23.34
CA ALA A 175 0.36 -34.09 -22.34
C ALA A 175 -1.17 -34.14 -22.14
N LEU A 176 -1.84 -32.99 -22.17
CA LEU A 176 -3.30 -32.90 -22.08
C LEU A 176 -3.98 -33.57 -23.28
N LYS A 177 -3.48 -33.34 -24.49
CA LYS A 177 -3.99 -34.01 -25.71
C LYS A 177 -3.76 -35.52 -25.66
N ALA A 178 -2.61 -35.96 -25.15
CA ALA A 178 -2.29 -37.38 -24.96
C ALA A 178 -3.18 -38.08 -23.91
N ALA A 179 -3.86 -37.34 -23.02
CA ALA A 179 -4.73 -37.91 -22.00
C ALA A 179 -6.03 -38.52 -22.54
N GLY A 180 -6.38 -38.28 -23.81
CA GLY A 180 -7.48 -38.97 -24.50
C GLY A 180 -8.88 -38.59 -24.00
N LEU A 181 -9.16 -37.31 -23.81
CA LEU A 181 -10.42 -36.79 -23.24
C LEU A 181 -11.61 -36.71 -24.23
N GLY A 182 -11.42 -37.04 -25.51
CA GLY A 182 -12.49 -37.04 -26.51
C GLY A 182 -13.24 -35.70 -26.60
N ASP A 183 -14.57 -35.74 -26.51
CA ASP A 183 -15.46 -34.58 -26.62
C ASP A 183 -15.36 -33.57 -25.46
N ALA A 184 -14.62 -33.92 -24.40
CA ALA A 184 -14.36 -33.02 -23.27
C ALA A 184 -12.98 -32.34 -23.34
N LEU A 185 -12.20 -32.58 -24.40
CA LEU A 185 -10.91 -31.91 -24.61
C LEU A 185 -11.01 -30.37 -24.62
N PRO A 186 -11.99 -29.73 -25.30
CA PRO A 186 -12.08 -28.27 -25.30
C PRO A 186 -12.32 -27.67 -23.90
N ASP A 187 -13.11 -28.35 -23.06
CA ASP A 187 -13.35 -27.94 -21.67
C ASP A 187 -12.08 -28.06 -20.82
N ALA A 188 -11.30 -29.11 -21.06
CA ALA A 188 -10.02 -29.33 -20.41
C ALA A 188 -8.96 -28.32 -20.87
N GLU A 189 -8.89 -27.99 -22.16
CA GLU A 189 -7.99 -26.98 -22.71
C GLU A 189 -8.28 -25.60 -22.12
N ARG A 190 -9.57 -25.23 -22.00
CA ARG A 190 -9.96 -23.99 -21.33
C ARG A 190 -9.47 -23.96 -19.88
N ALA A 191 -9.72 -25.02 -19.11
CA ALA A 191 -9.26 -25.11 -17.73
C ALA A 191 -7.71 -25.11 -17.62
N TYR A 192 -7.03 -25.69 -18.62
CA TYR A 192 -5.58 -25.68 -18.70
C TYR A 192 -5.02 -24.28 -18.93
N PHE A 193 -5.51 -23.53 -19.92
CA PHE A 193 -5.00 -22.17 -20.16
C PHE A 193 -5.37 -21.20 -19.03
N GLU A 194 -6.46 -21.45 -18.29
CA GLU A 194 -6.81 -20.69 -17.10
C GLU A 194 -5.84 -20.92 -15.92
N THR A 195 -5.38 -22.15 -15.70
CA THR A 195 -4.63 -22.56 -14.49
C THR A 195 -3.17 -22.91 -14.72
N LEU A 196 -2.80 -23.21 -15.96
CA LEU A 196 -1.54 -23.82 -16.40
C LEU A 196 -1.20 -25.15 -15.69
N ASP A 197 -2.22 -25.84 -15.15
CA ASP A 197 -2.09 -27.12 -14.44
C ASP A 197 -2.76 -28.26 -15.24
N VAL A 198 -1.95 -29.21 -15.69
CA VAL A 198 -2.40 -30.36 -16.49
C VAL A 198 -3.32 -31.29 -15.68
N ALA A 199 -3.03 -31.50 -14.40
CA ALA A 199 -3.82 -32.40 -13.55
C ALA A 199 -5.20 -31.81 -13.28
N ALA A 200 -5.26 -30.52 -12.98
CA ALA A 200 -6.52 -29.80 -12.80
C ALA A 200 -7.34 -29.78 -14.11
N ALA A 201 -6.69 -29.59 -15.26
CA ALA A 201 -7.33 -29.62 -16.57
C ALA A 201 -7.96 -30.98 -16.90
N ILE A 202 -7.25 -32.08 -16.66
CA ILE A 202 -7.77 -33.44 -16.88
C ILE A 202 -8.99 -33.72 -15.98
N ALA A 203 -8.94 -33.31 -14.70
CA ALA A 203 -10.06 -33.45 -13.79
C ALA A 203 -11.28 -32.66 -14.29
N ALA A 204 -11.09 -31.39 -14.64
CA ALA A 204 -12.16 -30.55 -15.18
C ALA A 204 -12.77 -31.11 -16.48
N GLY A 205 -11.94 -31.68 -17.37
CA GLY A 205 -12.42 -32.37 -18.57
C GLY A 205 -13.31 -33.57 -18.25
N ARG A 206 -12.91 -34.41 -17.29
CA ARG A 206 -13.72 -35.56 -16.87
C ARG A 206 -15.04 -35.12 -16.22
N ASP A 207 -14.99 -34.14 -15.34
CA ASP A 207 -16.18 -33.60 -14.69
C ASP A 207 -17.17 -33.01 -15.73
N ALA A 208 -16.64 -32.34 -16.76
CA ALA A 208 -17.45 -31.82 -17.87
C ALA A 208 -18.07 -32.94 -18.71
N ALA A 209 -17.33 -34.02 -18.98
CA ALA A 209 -17.87 -35.19 -19.66
C ALA A 209 -19.03 -35.82 -18.88
N ASP A 210 -18.84 -36.02 -17.57
CA ASP A 210 -19.86 -36.57 -16.67
C ASP A 210 -21.08 -35.65 -16.54
N ALA A 211 -20.88 -34.33 -16.57
CA ALA A 211 -21.97 -33.36 -16.57
C ALA A 211 -22.75 -33.40 -17.90
N LYS A 212 -22.07 -33.44 -19.04
CA LYS A 212 -22.71 -33.58 -20.36
C LYS A 212 -23.50 -34.88 -20.47
N ALA A 213 -22.95 -36.00 -19.98
CA ALA A 213 -23.64 -37.28 -19.95
C ALA A 213 -24.93 -37.22 -19.12
N ARG A 214 -24.89 -36.61 -17.93
CA ARG A 214 -26.07 -36.39 -17.08
C ARG A 214 -27.13 -35.49 -17.74
N ILE A 215 -26.70 -34.43 -18.40
CA ILE A 215 -27.61 -33.53 -19.14
C ILE A 215 -28.24 -34.26 -20.32
N ALA A 216 -27.47 -35.07 -21.06
CA ALA A 216 -27.97 -35.86 -22.18
C ALA A 216 -28.96 -36.95 -21.74
N GLU A 217 -28.70 -37.65 -20.63
CA GLU A 217 -29.62 -38.60 -20.03
C GLU A 217 -30.94 -37.91 -19.63
N MET A 218 -30.87 -36.75 -18.98
CA MET A 218 -32.06 -35.99 -18.61
C MET A 218 -32.82 -35.46 -19.84
N ALA A 219 -32.12 -35.00 -20.88
CA ALA A 219 -32.73 -34.57 -22.14
C ALA A 219 -33.41 -35.73 -22.87
N ALA A 220 -32.80 -36.93 -22.87
CA ALA A 220 -33.38 -38.13 -23.45
C ALA A 220 -34.64 -38.58 -22.70
N ALA A 221 -34.67 -38.46 -21.36
CA ALA A 221 -35.86 -38.77 -20.56
C ALA A 221 -37.01 -37.77 -20.76
N VAL A 222 -36.71 -36.53 -21.19
CA VAL A 222 -37.70 -35.47 -21.46
C VAL A 222 -38.14 -35.43 -22.93
N ALA A 223 -37.40 -36.06 -23.84
CA ALA A 223 -37.76 -36.13 -25.25
C ALA A 223 -39.06 -36.93 -25.45
N PRO A 224 -40.11 -36.37 -26.09
CA PRO A 224 -41.38 -37.06 -26.29
C PRO A 224 -41.22 -38.25 -27.25
N GLU A 225 -41.89 -39.38 -26.96
CA GLU A 225 -41.97 -40.54 -27.86
C GLU A 225 -42.45 -40.12 -29.26
N PRO A 226 -41.89 -40.72 -30.34
CA PRO A 226 -42.38 -40.46 -31.69
C PRO A 226 -43.85 -40.92 -31.78
N LEU A 227 -44.75 -39.94 -31.95
CA LEU A 227 -46.17 -40.20 -32.21
C LEU A 227 -46.28 -41.07 -33.49
N PRO A 228 -47.12 -42.11 -33.49
CA PRO A 228 -47.29 -42.98 -34.65
C PRO A 228 -47.79 -42.17 -35.86
N GLU A 229 -47.19 -42.40 -37.03
CA GLU A 229 -47.53 -41.68 -38.25
C GLU A 229 -49.03 -41.81 -38.59
N PRO A 230 -49.70 -40.71 -38.97
CA PRO A 230 -51.08 -40.77 -39.41
C PRO A 230 -51.16 -41.51 -40.76
N GLY A 231 -52.07 -42.49 -40.84
CA GLY A 231 -52.29 -43.32 -42.02
C GLY A 231 -52.75 -42.55 -43.28
N PRO A 232 -52.79 -43.25 -44.44
CA PRO A 232 -52.84 -42.62 -45.75
C PRO A 232 -54.20 -41.95 -46.03
N VAL A 233 -54.16 -40.67 -46.36
CA VAL A 233 -55.29 -39.92 -46.93
C VAL A 233 -55.22 -40.04 -48.45
N PRO A 234 -56.30 -40.43 -49.15
CA PRO A 234 -56.29 -40.56 -50.60
C PRO A 234 -56.32 -39.18 -51.28
N GLU A 235 -55.56 -39.12 -52.37
CA GLU A 235 -55.36 -38.02 -53.31
C GLU A 235 -56.65 -37.68 -54.09
N PRO A 236 -56.89 -36.38 -54.37
CA PRO A 236 -57.44 -36.03 -55.68
C PRO A 236 -56.62 -34.96 -56.41
N GLU A 237 -56.42 -35.28 -57.68
CA GLU A 237 -56.03 -34.54 -58.89
C GLU A 237 -55.90 -32.99 -58.86
N GLN A 238 -54.70 -32.56 -59.27
CA GLN A 238 -54.34 -31.56 -60.29
C GLN A 238 -54.98 -30.14 -60.29
N ALA A 239 -54.14 -29.16 -59.92
CA ALA A 239 -53.73 -27.92 -60.62
C ALA A 239 -54.78 -27.08 -61.43
N PRO A 240 -54.77 -25.73 -61.32
CA PRO A 240 -53.66 -24.94 -61.86
C PRO A 240 -53.24 -23.68 -61.06
N GLU A 241 -51.99 -23.25 -61.26
CA GLU A 241 -51.53 -21.86 -61.03
C GLU A 241 -52.19 -20.89 -62.04
N PRO A 242 -52.19 -19.54 -61.89
CA PRO A 242 -51.37 -18.70 -61.00
C PRO A 242 -52.15 -17.57 -60.28
N ALA A 243 -51.51 -16.86 -59.35
CA ALA A 243 -51.52 -15.37 -59.26
C ALA A 243 -51.04 -14.84 -57.89
N THR A 244 -50.02 -13.98 -57.99
CA THR A 244 -49.70 -12.84 -57.11
C THR A 244 -49.66 -13.05 -55.60
N ALA A 245 -48.44 -13.09 -55.08
CA ALA A 245 -48.13 -12.91 -53.67
C ALA A 245 -48.68 -11.58 -53.11
N PRO A 246 -49.30 -11.59 -51.91
CA PRO A 246 -49.26 -10.44 -51.02
C PRO A 246 -48.06 -10.56 -50.08
N ALA A 247 -47.44 -9.41 -49.84
CA ALA A 247 -46.28 -9.22 -48.99
C ALA A 247 -46.46 -9.87 -47.62
N THR A 248 -45.48 -10.67 -47.22
CA THR A 248 -45.30 -11.05 -45.82
C THR A 248 -45.05 -9.78 -45.02
N TRP A 249 -45.91 -9.57 -44.01
CA TRP A 249 -45.76 -8.53 -43.00
C TRP A 249 -44.34 -8.59 -42.42
N ARG A 250 -43.60 -7.49 -42.57
CA ARG A 250 -42.37 -7.23 -41.83
C ARG A 250 -42.73 -6.30 -40.67
N PRO A 251 -42.43 -6.66 -39.42
CA PRO A 251 -42.65 -5.75 -38.30
C PRO A 251 -41.82 -4.48 -38.50
N GLY A 252 -42.44 -3.34 -38.22
CA GLY A 252 -41.80 -2.03 -38.32
C GLY A 252 -40.88 -1.77 -37.13
N PRO A 253 -40.00 -0.75 -37.20
CA PRO A 253 -39.12 -0.37 -36.10
C PRO A 253 -39.86 -0.04 -34.78
N GLU A 254 -41.15 0.29 -34.86
CA GLU A 254 -42.01 0.52 -33.69
C GLU A 254 -42.44 -0.77 -32.97
N ASP A 255 -42.54 -1.90 -33.68
CA ASP A 255 -42.85 -3.21 -33.09
C ASP A 255 -41.65 -3.75 -32.28
N TYR A 256 -40.42 -3.45 -32.70
CA TYR A 256 -39.20 -3.74 -31.94
C TYR A 256 -39.10 -2.88 -30.67
N ALA A 257 -39.58 -1.64 -30.70
CA ALA A 257 -39.59 -0.75 -29.52
C ALA A 257 -40.60 -1.21 -28.46
N ARG A 258 -41.66 -1.94 -28.85
CA ARG A 258 -42.66 -2.48 -27.93
C ARG A 258 -42.25 -3.81 -27.29
N MET A 259 -41.36 -4.57 -27.93
CA MET A 259 -40.75 -5.79 -27.38
C MET A 259 -39.53 -5.52 -26.49
N ALA A 260 -38.91 -4.34 -26.61
CA ALA A 260 -37.92 -3.87 -25.66
C ALA A 260 -38.64 -3.44 -24.36
N GLY A 261 -38.84 -4.42 -23.45
CA GLY A 261 -39.18 -4.11 -22.07
C GLY A 261 -38.21 -3.08 -21.49
N GLU A 262 -38.67 -2.31 -20.49
CA GLU A 262 -37.89 -1.25 -19.85
C GLU A 262 -36.44 -1.70 -19.60
N PRO A 263 -35.44 -0.89 -19.99
CA PRO A 263 -34.05 -1.27 -19.80
C PRO A 263 -33.80 -1.55 -18.32
N ALA A 264 -33.29 -2.75 -18.05
CA ALA A 264 -32.90 -3.16 -16.71
C ALA A 264 -31.95 -2.11 -16.11
N PRO A 265 -32.14 -1.72 -14.83
CA PRO A 265 -31.30 -0.72 -14.20
C PRO A 265 -29.83 -1.15 -14.29
N ALA A 266 -28.97 -0.19 -14.65
CA ALA A 266 -27.54 -0.42 -14.81
C ALA A 266 -26.96 -1.13 -13.56
N PRO A 267 -26.03 -2.09 -13.74
CA PRO A 267 -25.39 -2.74 -12.60
C PRO A 267 -24.65 -1.67 -11.79
N GLY A 268 -25.08 -1.47 -10.54
CA GLY A 268 -24.40 -0.57 -9.62
C GLY A 268 -22.96 -1.00 -9.40
N GLU A 269 -22.05 -0.03 -9.27
CA GLU A 269 -20.62 -0.29 -9.03
C GLU A 269 -20.40 -1.30 -7.89
N PRO A 270 -19.47 -2.26 -8.05
CA PRO A 270 -19.17 -3.21 -7.00
C PRO A 270 -18.62 -2.46 -5.78
N ARG A 271 -19.24 -2.69 -4.61
CA ARG A 271 -18.78 -2.11 -3.35
C ARG A 271 -17.46 -2.77 -2.94
N GLY A 272 -16.38 -1.98 -2.93
CA GLY A 272 -15.08 -2.39 -2.40
C GLY A 272 -14.92 -2.06 -0.90
N ASP A 273 -13.96 -2.69 -0.25
CA ASP A 273 -13.52 -2.34 1.09
C ASP A 273 -12.56 -1.13 1.03
N TRP A 274 -12.96 -0.01 1.62
CA TRP A 274 -12.17 1.22 1.65
C TRP A 274 -11.77 1.58 3.08
N HIS A 275 -10.49 1.90 3.29
CA HIS A 275 -9.96 2.34 4.58
C HIS A 275 -9.79 3.86 4.59
N LEU A 276 -10.49 4.53 5.50
CA LEU A 276 -10.40 5.98 5.69
C LEU A 276 -9.57 6.31 6.95
N THR A 277 -8.44 7.00 6.77
CA THR A 277 -7.59 7.45 7.88
C THR A 277 -7.87 8.92 8.20
N VAL A 278 -8.29 9.20 9.42
CA VAL A 278 -8.53 10.57 9.92
C VAL A 278 -7.45 10.90 10.95
N THR A 279 -6.64 11.93 10.69
CA THR A 279 -5.58 12.40 11.59
C THR A 279 -5.99 13.69 12.30
N GLY A 280 -5.73 13.78 13.61
CA GLY A 280 -5.92 15.02 14.38
C GLY A 280 -7.36 15.40 14.76
N ALA A 281 -8.35 14.51 14.56
CA ALA A 281 -9.76 14.79 14.88
C ALA A 281 -10.15 14.41 16.31
N THR A 282 -11.08 15.19 16.88
CA THR A 282 -11.74 14.92 18.16
C THR A 282 -12.83 13.85 18.02
N ARG A 283 -13.24 13.24 19.15
CA ARG A 283 -14.28 12.20 19.16
C ARG A 283 -15.62 12.70 18.58
N SER A 284 -15.97 13.95 18.84
CA SER A 284 -17.17 14.61 18.30
C SER A 284 -17.12 14.76 16.78
N GLU A 285 -15.97 15.13 16.22
CA GLU A 285 -15.78 15.29 14.78
C GLU A 285 -15.83 13.93 14.05
N VAL A 286 -15.27 12.88 14.66
CA VAL A 286 -15.37 11.51 14.13
C VAL A 286 -16.82 11.00 14.16
N LEU A 287 -17.60 11.32 15.19
CA LEU A 287 -19.01 10.93 15.26
C LEU A 287 -19.88 11.66 14.22
N ALA A 288 -19.65 12.96 14.03
CA ALA A 288 -20.33 13.74 12.99
C ALA A 288 -20.03 13.20 11.59
N LEU A 289 -18.79 12.77 11.34
CA LEU A 289 -18.39 12.13 10.09
C LEU A 289 -19.13 10.80 9.85
N VAL A 290 -19.28 9.97 10.90
CA VAL A 290 -20.03 8.70 10.81
C VAL A 290 -21.51 8.96 10.49
N GLU A 291 -22.10 9.99 11.09
CA GLU A 291 -23.49 10.37 10.83
C GLU A 291 -23.69 10.84 9.38
N ALA A 292 -22.76 11.66 8.87
CA ALA A 292 -22.76 12.08 7.46
C ALA A 292 -22.59 10.89 6.49
N MET A 293 -21.73 9.92 6.82
CA MET A 293 -21.56 8.71 6.01
C MET A 293 -22.83 7.85 5.98
N ARG A 294 -23.54 7.73 7.12
CA ARG A 294 -24.83 7.02 7.18
C ARG A 294 -25.91 7.69 6.35
N ALA A 295 -25.95 9.02 6.33
CA ALA A 295 -26.87 9.77 5.48
C ALA A 295 -26.66 9.49 3.98
N MET A 296 -25.43 9.15 3.58
CA MET A 296 -25.08 8.73 2.22
C MET A 296 -25.24 7.22 1.96
N GLY A 297 -25.81 6.47 2.92
CA GLY A 297 -26.01 5.02 2.80
C GLY A 297 -24.74 4.18 2.97
N LEU A 298 -23.64 4.76 3.46
CA LEU A 298 -22.39 4.05 3.73
C LEU A 298 -22.39 3.50 5.16
N HIS A 299 -22.00 2.23 5.31
CA HIS A 299 -22.01 1.51 6.57
C HIS A 299 -20.59 1.01 6.87
N GLY A 300 -20.08 1.28 8.07
CA GLY A 300 -18.72 0.91 8.45
C GLY A 300 -18.42 1.15 9.93
N SER A 301 -17.29 0.59 10.40
CA SER A 301 -16.79 0.77 11.76
C SER A 301 -15.46 1.50 11.76
N ILE A 302 -15.35 2.61 12.50
CA ILE A 302 -14.09 3.34 12.67
C ILE A 302 -13.42 2.83 13.96
N ARG A 303 -12.22 2.26 13.85
CA ARG A 303 -11.39 1.90 15.01
C ARG A 303 -10.41 3.03 15.28
N ARG A 304 -10.26 3.42 16.55
CA ARG A 304 -9.20 4.32 16.99
C ARG A 304 -7.93 3.50 17.13
N GLU A 305 -6.96 3.68 16.24
CA GLU A 305 -5.60 3.22 16.51
C GLU A 305 -5.02 4.01 17.68
N GLY A 306 -4.30 3.29 18.55
CA GLY A 306 -3.93 3.73 19.89
C GLY A 306 -3.33 5.13 19.92
N ALA A 307 -3.84 5.96 20.85
CA ALA A 307 -3.07 7.08 21.34
C ALA A 307 -1.83 6.49 22.03
N ALA A 308 -0.65 6.71 21.44
CA ALA A 308 0.58 6.63 22.18
C ALA A 308 0.49 7.66 23.31
N SER A 309 0.33 7.17 24.54
CA SER A 309 0.72 7.90 25.74
C SER A 309 2.23 7.74 25.95
#